data_AF-A0A9Q0ZIE1-F1
#
_entry.id   AF-A0A9Q0ZIE1-F1
#
_cell.length_a   1.000
_cell.length_b   1.000
_cell.length_c   1.000
_cell.angle_alpha   90.00
_cell.angle_beta   90.00
_cell.angle_gamma   90.00
#
_symmetry.space_group_name_H-M   'P 1'
#
loop_
_entity.id
_entity.type
_entity.pdbx_description
1 polymer ?
#
loop_
_entity_poly.entity_id
_entity_poly.type
_entity_poly.pdbx_seq_one_letter_code
_entity_poly.pdbx_strand_id
1 'polypeptide(L)'
;MFFLGSEANREIFSVGNSVATNALEFGVDVGHIDVTLHLGFPGSVASLWQQAGRSGRREKPSLAVYVAFQGPLDQYFMKFPKKLFRCPIECYHIDAQNQQV
;
A
#
# COMPACT_ATOMS: atom_id res chain seq x y z
N MET A 1 -1.83 3.96 -9.75
CA MET A 1 -2.54 3.57 -8.52
C MET A 1 -3.97 4.06 -8.59
N PHE A 2 -4.94 3.16 -8.45
CA PHE A 2 -6.37 3.47 -8.55
C PHE A 2 -7.02 3.47 -7.16
N PHE A 3 -7.96 4.38 -6.95
CA PHE A 3 -8.65 4.56 -5.67
C PHE A 3 -10.10 4.08 -5.81
N LEU A 4 -10.53 3.14 -4.97
CA LEU A 4 -11.91 2.66 -4.90
C LEU A 4 -12.55 3.05 -3.56
N GLY A 5 -13.67 3.76 -3.61
CA GLY A 5 -14.43 4.17 -2.43
C GLY A 5 -15.20 3.02 -1.79
N SER A 6 -15.69 3.22 -0.56
CA SER A 6 -16.38 2.21 0.26
C SER A 6 -17.65 1.62 -0.36
N GLU A 7 -18.19 2.22 -1.42
CA GLU A 7 -19.34 1.70 -2.18
C GLU A 7 -18.95 0.65 -3.23
N ALA A 8 -17.66 0.33 -3.38
CA ALA A 8 -17.20 -0.80 -4.18
C ALA A 8 -17.63 -2.12 -3.51
N ASN A 9 -18.83 -2.56 -3.89
CA ASN A 9 -19.48 -3.79 -3.48
C ASN A 9 -18.55 -5.00 -3.66
N ARG A 10 -18.74 -6.01 -2.79
CA ARG A 10 -17.89 -7.18 -2.51
C ARG A 10 -17.57 -8.15 -3.69
N GLU A 11 -17.75 -7.75 -4.94
CA GLU A 11 -17.61 -8.60 -6.12
C GLU A 11 -16.42 -8.23 -7.01
N ILE A 12 -15.26 -8.04 -6.41
CA ILE A 12 -13.99 -8.06 -7.15
C ILE A 12 -13.00 -8.63 -6.14
N PHE A 13 -12.43 -9.82 -6.25
CA PHE A 13 -11.43 -10.22 -7.22
C PHE A 13 -11.12 -11.72 -6.99
N SER A 14 -11.41 -12.59 -7.96
CA SER A 14 -10.80 -13.93 -8.00
C SER A 14 -9.45 -13.79 -8.69
N VAL A 15 -8.42 -13.38 -7.94
CA VAL A 15 -7.03 -13.45 -8.39
C VAL A 15 -6.38 -14.51 -7.53
N GLY A 16 -6.15 -15.69 -8.10
CA GLY A 16 -5.52 -16.80 -7.41
C GLY A 16 -4.05 -16.52 -7.16
N ASN A 17 -3.72 -15.76 -6.11
CA ASN A 17 -2.40 -15.61 -5.52
C ASN A 17 -2.56 -15.05 -4.08
N SER A 18 -1.69 -15.49 -3.18
CA SER A 18 -1.74 -15.40 -1.72
C SER A 18 -2.32 -14.11 -1.11
N VAL A 19 -3.20 -14.26 -0.11
CA VAL A 19 -3.71 -13.17 0.74
C VAL A 19 -2.86 -13.09 2.00
N ALA A 20 -2.15 -11.98 2.21
CA ALA A 20 -1.33 -11.74 3.40
C ALA A 20 -1.73 -10.44 4.09
N THR A 21 -2.16 -10.51 5.35
CA THR A 21 -2.54 -9.35 6.17
C THR A 21 -1.34 -8.85 6.98
N ASN A 22 -0.36 -8.25 6.29
CA ASN A 22 0.90 -7.73 6.86
C ASN A 22 2.08 -8.72 6.94
N ALA A 23 1.89 -10.03 6.71
CA ALA A 23 2.97 -11.04 6.77
C ALA A 23 3.87 -11.13 5.52
N LEU A 24 3.93 -10.08 4.70
CA LEU A 24 5.04 -9.84 3.78
C LEU A 24 5.66 -8.45 4.01
N GLU A 25 5.72 -8.03 5.29
CA GLU A 25 6.59 -6.96 5.80
C GLU A 25 8.09 -7.31 5.74
N PHE A 26 8.44 -8.54 5.36
CA PHE A 26 9.82 -8.92 5.10
C PHE A 26 9.99 -9.32 3.64
N GLY A 27 11.07 -8.86 3.01
CA GLY A 27 11.36 -8.89 1.58
C GLY A 27 11.48 -10.28 0.95
N VAL A 28 10.40 -11.07 1.01
CA VAL A 28 10.29 -12.35 0.31
C VAL A 28 9.78 -12.08 -1.09
N ASP A 29 10.57 -12.51 -2.06
CA ASP A 29 10.31 -12.45 -3.49
C ASP A 29 9.23 -13.47 -3.87
N VAL A 30 7.96 -13.12 -3.73
CA VAL A 30 6.83 -13.95 -4.16
C VAL A 30 6.56 -13.71 -5.66
N GLY A 31 7.51 -14.11 -6.51
CA GLY A 31 7.32 -14.19 -7.96
C GLY A 31 6.78 -12.93 -8.66
N HIS A 32 6.09 -13.14 -9.79
CA HIS A 32 5.50 -12.06 -10.61
C HIS A 32 4.16 -11.62 -10.04
N ILE A 33 4.13 -10.43 -9.45
CA ILE A 33 2.90 -9.78 -9.02
C ILE A 33 2.50 -8.77 -10.08
N ASP A 34 1.39 -9.04 -10.77
CA ASP A 34 0.82 -8.11 -11.76
C ASP A 34 -0.04 -7.03 -11.08
N VAL A 35 -0.63 -7.36 -9.91
CA VAL A 35 -1.57 -6.50 -9.18
C VAL A 35 -1.28 -6.48 -7.68
N THR A 36 -1.23 -5.29 -7.07
CA THR A 36 -1.24 -5.11 -5.61
C THR A 36 -2.55 -4.49 -5.15
N LEU A 37 -3.13 -5.02 -4.07
CA LEU A 37 -4.38 -4.53 -3.48
C LEU A 37 -4.11 -4.08 -2.03
N HIS A 38 -4.36 -2.80 -1.77
CA HIS A 38 -4.21 -2.18 -0.45
C HIS A 38 -5.61 -1.96 0.10
N LEU A 39 -5.96 -2.70 1.15
CA LEU A 39 -7.27 -2.62 1.81
C LEU A 39 -7.16 -1.66 2.99
N GLY A 40 -7.36 -0.37 2.73
CA GLY A 40 -7.13 0.73 3.68
C GLY A 40 -5.68 1.22 3.71
N PHE A 41 -5.46 2.34 4.41
CA PHE A 41 -4.14 2.95 4.56
C PHE A 41 -3.21 2.11 5.45
N PRO A 42 -2.01 1.73 4.99
CA PRO A 42 -1.10 0.83 5.72
C PRO A 42 -0.36 1.52 6.87
N GLY A 43 -0.81 2.70 7.32
CA GLY A 43 -0.23 3.45 8.43
C GLY A 43 0.89 4.44 8.05
N SER A 44 1.56 4.24 6.90
CA SER A 44 2.55 5.20 6.38
C SER A 44 2.55 5.27 4.85
N VAL A 45 2.98 6.41 4.31
CA VAL A 45 3.20 6.63 2.88
C VAL A 45 4.35 5.77 2.39
N ALA A 46 5.41 5.60 3.19
CA ALA A 46 6.51 4.68 2.93
C ALA A 46 6.02 3.24 2.66
N SER A 47 5.24 2.68 3.59
CA SER A 47 4.71 1.32 3.50
C SER A 47 3.85 1.15 2.24
N LEU A 48 3.01 2.14 1.94
CA LEU A 48 2.14 2.12 0.76
C LEU A 48 2.94 2.05 -0.54
N TRP A 49 3.99 2.86 -0.67
CA TRP A 49 4.84 2.84 -1.87
C TRP A 49 5.66 1.57 -2.00
N GLN A 50 6.20 1.07 -0.89
CA GLN A 50 6.96 -0.18 -0.86
C GLN A 50 6.07 -1.37 -1.26
N GLN A 51 4.85 -1.44 -0.74
CA GLN A 51 3.88 -2.48 -1.06
C GLN A 51 3.45 -2.40 -2.54
N ALA A 52 3.12 -1.20 -3.04
CA ALA A 52 2.75 -0.99 -4.44
C ALA A 52 3.89 -1.38 -5.42
N GLY A 53 5.14 -1.08 -5.05
CA GLY A 53 6.34 -1.38 -5.84
C GLY A 53 6.66 -2.87 -5.97
N ARG A 54 5.95 -3.76 -5.29
CA ARG A 54 6.10 -5.22 -5.46
C ARG A 54 5.48 -5.71 -6.76
N SER A 55 4.64 -4.90 -7.42
CA SER A 55 4.10 -5.17 -8.75
C SER A 55 4.86 -4.43 -9.85
N GLY A 56 4.95 -5.00 -11.07
CA GLY A 56 5.50 -4.28 -12.24
C GLY A 56 6.94 -4.61 -12.62
N ARG A 57 7.37 -5.86 -12.44
CA ARG A 57 8.68 -6.33 -12.95
C ARG A 57 8.57 -6.76 -14.42
N ARG A 58 9.68 -6.65 -15.18
CA ARG A 58 9.86 -7.13 -16.57
C ARG A 58 9.08 -6.39 -17.67
N GLU A 59 8.91 -5.08 -17.53
CA GLU A 59 8.25 -4.21 -18.54
C GLU A 59 6.79 -4.57 -18.88
N LYS A 60 6.16 -5.43 -18.08
CA LYS A 60 4.73 -5.68 -18.19
C LYS A 60 3.97 -4.60 -17.41
N PRO A 61 2.80 -4.16 -17.92
CA PRO A 61 1.91 -3.30 -17.15
C PRO A 61 1.57 -3.93 -15.80
N SER A 62 1.60 -3.12 -14.74
CA SER A 62 1.14 -3.52 -13.42
C SER A 62 0.14 -2.54 -12.84
N LEU A 63 -0.61 -3.01 -11.85
CA LEU A 63 -1.70 -2.26 -11.23
C LEU A 63 -1.58 -2.27 -9.70
N ALA A 64 -1.51 -1.08 -9.10
CA ALA A 64 -1.74 -0.92 -7.67
C ALA A 64 -3.13 -0.33 -7.43
N VAL A 65 -3.93 -1.00 -6.60
CA VAL A 65 -5.27 -0.57 -6.19
C VAL A 65 -5.27 -0.27 -4.70
N TYR A 66 -5.90 0.84 -4.33
CA TYR A 66 -6.15 1.24 -2.96
C TYR A 66 -7.65 1.36 -2.73
N VAL A 67 -8.15 0.49 -1.87
CA VAL A 67 -9.55 0.44 -1.47
C VAL A 67 -9.65 1.17 -0.15
N ALA A 68 -10.24 2.36 -0.16
CA ALA A 68 -10.42 3.14 1.05
C ALA A 68 -11.68 2.71 1.79
N PHE A 69 -11.57 2.56 3.11
CA PHE A 69 -12.71 2.31 3.97
C PHE A 69 -13.17 3.61 4.66
N GLN A 70 -13.87 3.48 5.78
CA GLN A 70 -14.43 4.60 6.55
C GLN A 70 -13.42 5.24 7.53
N GLY A 71 -12.14 4.85 7.48
CA GLY A 71 -11.10 5.39 8.34
C GLY A 71 -10.84 6.88 8.06
N PRO A 72 -10.46 7.70 9.07
CA PRO A 72 -10.18 9.13 8.85
C PRO A 72 -9.08 9.39 7.80
N LEU A 73 -8.02 8.59 7.81
CA LEU A 73 -6.93 8.68 6.84
C LEU A 73 -7.37 8.27 5.44
N ASP A 74 -8.15 7.19 5.35
CA ASP A 74 -8.73 6.71 4.10
C ASP A 74 -9.60 7.80 3.45
N GLN A 75 -10.48 8.42 4.24
CA GLN A 75 -11.34 9.50 3.76
C GLN A 75 -10.55 10.77 3.41
N TYR A 76 -9.51 11.09 4.18
CA TYR A 76 -8.64 12.21 3.89
C TYR A 76 -7.91 12.02 2.54
N PHE A 77 -7.33 10.85 2.29
CA PHE A 77 -6.63 10.57 1.03
C PHE A 77 -7.60 10.43 -0.15
N MET A 78 -8.82 9.94 0.07
CA MET A 78 -9.87 9.97 -0.96
C MET A 78 -10.29 11.39 -1.35
N LYS A 79 -10.38 12.29 -0.37
CA LYS A 79 -10.70 13.71 -0.61
C LYS A 79 -9.53 14.45 -1.26
N PHE A 80 -8.29 14.05 -0.96
CA PHE A 80 -7.07 14.72 -1.44
C PHE A 80 -6.05 13.73 -2.03
N PRO A 81 -6.36 13.01 -3.13
CA PRO A 81 -5.50 11.93 -3.63
C PRO A 81 -4.11 12.43 -4.05
N LYS A 82 -4.01 13.67 -4.56
CA LYS A 82 -2.73 14.31 -4.90
C LYS A 82 -1.79 14.45 -3.71
N LYS A 83 -2.30 14.48 -2.46
CA LYS A 83 -1.47 14.53 -1.25
C LYS A 83 -0.70 13.21 -1.05
N LEU A 84 -1.31 12.07 -1.37
CA LEU A 84 -0.64 10.77 -1.28
C LEU A 84 0.62 10.71 -2.18
N PHE A 85 0.54 11.32 -3.37
CA PHE A 85 1.65 11.38 -4.34
C PHE A 85 2.67 12.49 -4.07
N ARG A 86 2.35 13.45 -3.20
CA ARG A 86 3.19 14.62 -2.92
C ARG A 86 3.69 14.67 -1.49
N CYS A 87 3.18 13.81 -0.61
CA CYS A 87 3.68 13.70 0.74
C CYS A 87 5.14 13.25 0.68
N PRO A 88 6.06 13.93 1.39
CA PRO A 88 7.37 13.37 1.61
C PRO A 88 7.21 12.02 2.35
N ILE A 89 8.05 11.05 1.99
CA ILE A 89 8.18 9.81 2.75
C ILE A 89 8.60 10.20 4.17
N GLU A 90 8.00 9.55 5.17
CA GLU A 90 8.26 9.80 6.57
C GLU A 90 9.77 9.71 6.88
N CYS A 91 10.29 10.66 7.66
CA CYS A 91 11.68 10.61 8.11
C CYS A 91 11.80 9.62 9.27
N TYR A 92 12.74 8.69 9.16
CA TYR A 92 13.11 7.83 10.27
C TYR A 92 14.01 8.63 11.23
N HIS A 93 13.56 8.76 12.47
CA HIS A 93 14.36 9.34 13.54
C HIS A 93 15.12 8.21 14.25
N ILE A 94 16.45 8.31 14.27
CA ILE A 94 17.32 7.37 14.95
C ILE A 94 17.99 8.13 16.09
N ASP A 95 17.74 7.72 17.32
CA ASP A 95 18.46 8.23 18.48
C ASP A 95 19.65 7.32 18.79
N ALA A 96 20.83 7.71 18.27
CA ALA A 96 22.08 7.01 18.52
C ALA A 96 22.61 7.19 19.95
N GLN A 97 21.98 8.04 20.77
CA GLN A 97 22.36 8.31 22.16
C GLN A 97 21.45 7.60 23.16
N ASN A 98 20.45 6.87 22.69
CA ASN A 98 19.61 6.04 23.55
C ASN A 98 20.48 4.95 24.22
N GLN A 99 20.71 5.07 25.54
CA GLN A 99 21.59 4.18 26.31
C GLN A 99 20.95 2.84 26.69
N GLN A 100 19.71 2.57 26.27
CA GLN A 100 18.96 1.35 26.62
C GLN A 100 19.06 0.22 25.58
N VAL A 101 20.16 0.12 24.83
CA VAL A 101 20.40 -0.99 23.89
C VAL A 101 21.36 -2.02 24.49
#